data_AF-A0A5F9D4H4-F1
#
_entry.id   AF-A0A5F9D4H4-F1
#
_cell.length_a   1.000
_cell.length_b   1.000
_cell.length_c   1.000
_cell.angle_alpha   90.00
_cell.angle_beta   90.00
_cell.angle_gamma   90.00
#
_symmetry.space_group_name_H-M   'P 1'
#
loop_
_entity.id
_entity.type
_entity.pdbx_description
1 polymer ?
#
loop_
_entity_poly.entity_id
_entity_poly.type
_entity_poly.pdbx_seq_one_letter_code
_entity_poly.pdbx_strand_id
1 'polypeptide(L)' 'SSELEWDREWNGTLTWNNVEYAGGPFALFFLAEYTNIIIINALRDILFLGSFHSHTNPEMFTINFAVKTLLLTVSFL' A
#
# COMPACT_ATOMS: atom_id res chain seq x y z
N SER A 1 -7.62 48.11 -13.70
CA SER A 1 -8.82 47.24 -13.71
C SER A 1 -8.59 45.95 -14.48
N SER A 2 -7.66 45.91 -15.45
CA SER A 2 -7.28 44.69 -16.18
C SER A 2 -6.35 43.75 -15.41
N GLU A 3 -5.42 44.23 -14.58
CA GLU A 3 -4.51 43.38 -13.78
C GLU A 3 -5.21 42.52 -12.72
N LEU A 4 -6.31 43.01 -12.12
CA LEU A 4 -7.14 42.24 -11.18
C LEU A 4 -8.08 41.23 -11.87
N GLU A 5 -8.14 41.24 -13.19
CA GLU A 5 -8.95 40.31 -14.00
C GLU A 5 -8.11 39.08 -14.39
N TRP A 6 -6.84 39.30 -14.75
CA TRP A 6 -5.86 38.24 -15.00
C TRP A 6 -5.47 37.47 -13.72
N ASP A 7 -5.39 38.15 -12.57
CA ASP A 7 -5.13 37.48 -11.29
C ASP A 7 -6.30 36.62 -10.80
N ARG A 8 -7.55 36.94 -11.18
CA ARG A 8 -8.73 36.14 -10.81
C ARG A 8 -8.87 34.85 -11.62
N GLU A 9 -8.40 34.84 -12.86
CA GLU A 9 -8.47 33.67 -13.74
C GLU A 9 -7.40 32.60 -13.42
N TRP A 10 -6.30 33.00 -12.80
CA TRP A 10 -5.21 32.09 -12.41
C TRP A 10 -5.19 31.73 -10.90
N ASN A 11 -5.62 32.62 -10.00
CA ASN A 11 -5.70 32.29 -8.56
C ASN A 11 -6.96 31.52 -8.14
N GLY A 12 -7.98 31.42 -8.98
CA GLY A 12 -9.22 30.68 -8.66
C GLY A 12 -9.15 29.18 -8.94
N THR A 13 -8.17 28.72 -9.73
CA THR A 13 -8.25 27.43 -10.43
C THR A 13 -7.04 26.53 -10.22
N LEU A 14 -5.91 27.05 -9.73
CA LEU A 14 -4.64 26.34 -9.85
C LEU A 14 -4.14 25.56 -8.63
N THR A 15 -4.61 25.82 -7.41
CA THR A 15 -3.92 25.26 -6.22
C THR A 15 -4.76 24.43 -5.28
N TRP A 16 -6.08 24.34 -5.49
CA TRP A 16 -6.96 23.50 -4.68
C TRP A 16 -7.44 22.24 -5.42
N ASN A 17 -8.06 22.41 -6.59
CA ASN A 17 -8.60 21.29 -7.38
C ASN A 17 -7.52 20.32 -7.91
N ASN A 18 -6.28 20.80 -8.09
CA ASN A 18 -5.16 19.96 -8.53
C ASN A 18 -4.54 19.12 -7.41
N VAL A 19 -4.71 19.50 -6.14
CA VAL A 19 -4.22 18.74 -4.98
C VAL A 19 -5.16 17.57 -4.64
N GLU A 20 -6.46 17.77 -4.82
CA GLU A 20 -7.47 16.73 -4.56
C GLU A 20 -7.33 15.52 -5.49
N TYR A 21 -6.74 15.70 -6.70
CA TYR A 21 -6.48 14.61 -7.66
C TYR A 21 -5.02 14.13 -7.71
N ALA A 22 -4.06 14.89 -7.17
CA ALA A 22 -2.64 14.51 -7.16
C ALA A 22 -2.22 13.65 -5.94
N GLY A 23 -3.04 13.59 -4.88
CA GLY A 23 -2.77 12.73 -3.73
C GLY A 23 -2.94 11.22 -4.01
N GLY A 24 -3.81 10.86 -4.95
CA GLY A 24 -4.12 9.47 -5.29
C GLY A 24 -2.94 8.67 -5.85
N PRO A 25 -2.26 9.15 -6.92
CA PRO A 25 -1.09 8.46 -7.49
C PRO A 25 0.10 8.37 -6.54
N PHE A 26 0.28 9.38 -5.66
CA PHE A 26 1.32 9.37 -4.63
C PHE A 26 1.04 8.31 -3.55
N ALA A 27 -0.20 8.22 -3.06
CA ALA A 27 -0.60 7.20 -2.09
C ALA A 27 -0.48 5.77 -2.66
N LEU A 28 -0.80 5.60 -3.95
CA LEU A 28 -0.64 4.31 -4.65
C LEU A 28 0.83 3.88 -4.75
N PHE A 29 1.76 4.82 -4.90
CA PHE A 29 3.19 4.52 -4.93
C PHE A 29 3.68 3.98 -3.57
N PHE A 30 3.35 4.64 -2.46
CA PHE A 30 3.70 4.13 -1.12
C PHE A 30 3.01 2.80 -0.83
N LEU A 31 1.73 2.67 -1.16
CA LEU A 31 1.01 1.41 -0.97
C LEU A 31 1.64 0.27 -1.76
N ALA A 32 2.05 0.52 -3.01
CA ALA A 32 2.70 -0.49 -3.85
C ALA A 32 4.05 -0.93 -3.26
N GLU A 33 4.85 -0.02 -2.70
CA GLU A 33 6.11 -0.36 -2.05
C GLU A 33 5.92 -1.28 -0.84
N TYR A 34 5.02 -0.92 0.08
CA TYR A 34 4.73 -1.77 1.24
C TYR A 34 4.12 -3.11 0.84
N THR A 35 3.25 -3.10 -0.17
CA THR A 35 2.63 -4.32 -0.71
C THR A 35 3.69 -5.26 -1.30
N ASN A 36 4.69 -4.73 -2.02
CA ASN A 36 5.77 -5.53 -2.58
C ASN A 36 6.58 -6.25 -1.49
N ILE A 37 6.89 -5.56 -0.39
CA ILE A 37 7.61 -6.15 0.75
C ILE A 37 6.80 -7.31 1.36
N ILE A 38 5.49 -7.10 1.56
CA ILE A 38 4.61 -8.13 2.12
C ILE A 38 4.49 -9.32 1.16
N ILE A 39 4.32 -9.09 -0.14
CA ILE A 39 4.18 -10.15 -1.15
C ILE A 39 5.44 -11.01 -1.24
N ILE A 40 6.63 -10.42 -1.26
CA ILE A 40 7.90 -11.17 -1.31
C ILE A 40 8.05 -12.04 -0.06
N ASN A 41 7.70 -11.51 1.12
CA ASN A 41 7.75 -12.28 2.36
C ASN A 41 6.69 -13.39 2.42
N ALA A 42 5.48 -13.15 1.91
CA ALA A 42 4.43 -14.15 1.80
C ALA A 42 4.81 -15.29 0.84
N LEU A 43 5.37 -14.97 -0.33
CA LEU A 43 5.90 -15.96 -1.28
C LEU A 43 7.05 -16.77 -0.68
N ARG A 44 7.94 -16.11 0.08
CA ARG A 44 9.02 -16.79 0.80
C ARG A 44 8.48 -17.75 1.85
N ASP A 45 7.44 -17.38 2.59
CA ASP A 45 6.82 -18.26 3.58
C ASP A 45 6.16 -19.47 2.93
N ILE A 46 5.42 -19.28 1.82
CA ILE A 46 4.78 -20.36 1.06
C ILE A 46 5.81 -21.34 0.48
N LEU A 47 6.88 -20.83 -0.14
CA LEU A 47 7.86 -21.67 -0.84
C LEU A 47 8.84 -22.38 0.11
N PHE A 48 9.22 -21.77 1.24
CA PHE A 48 10.28 -22.30 2.11
C PHE A 48 9.82 -22.77 3.49
N LEU A 49 8.77 -22.16 4.05
CA LEU A 49 8.35 -22.37 5.45
C LEU A 49 6.96 -23.00 5.57
N GLY A 50 6.37 -23.39 4.43
CA GLY A 50 5.04 -23.97 4.22
C GLY A 50 4.30 -24.36 5.50
N SER A 51 3.26 -23.59 5.84
CA SER A 51 2.42 -23.87 7.01
C SER A 51 1.72 -25.22 6.87
N PHE A 52 1.61 -25.99 7.96
CA PHE A 52 0.94 -27.28 7.96
C PHE A 52 -0.54 -27.10 7.61
N HIS A 53 -0.93 -27.52 6.41
CA HIS A 53 -2.32 -27.47 5.96
C HIS A 53 -3.11 -28.63 6.57
N SER A 54 -3.71 -28.40 7.74
CA SER A 54 -4.69 -29.33 8.31
C SER A 54 -6.04 -29.12 7.66
N HIS A 55 -6.53 -30.10 6.90
CA HIS A 55 -7.85 -30.07 6.28
C HIS A 55 -9.00 -29.96 7.30
N THR A 56 -8.75 -30.40 8.54
CA THR A 56 -9.73 -30.40 9.63
C THR A 56 -9.91 -29.00 10.24
N ASN A 57 -8.86 -28.18 10.27
CA ASN A 57 -8.87 -26.84 10.89
C ASN A 57 -8.15 -25.81 9.98
N PRO A 58 -8.82 -25.28 8.95
CA PRO A 58 -8.22 -24.31 8.03
C PRO A 58 -7.88 -22.97 8.70
N GLU A 59 -8.56 -22.60 9.79
CA GLU A 59 -8.30 -21.35 10.53
C GLU A 59 -6.88 -21.32 11.12
N MET A 60 -6.42 -22.46 11.66
CA MET A 60 -5.07 -22.59 12.24
C MET A 60 -3.98 -22.49 11.18
N PHE A 61 -4.26 -22.94 9.96
CA PHE A 61 -3.33 -22.79 8.83
C PHE A 61 -3.16 -21.30 8.49
N THR A 62 -4.26 -20.56 8.38
CA THR A 62 -4.25 -19.11 8.06
C THR A 62 -3.54 -18.31 9.14
N ILE A 63 -3.80 -18.60 10.43
CA ILE A 63 -3.13 -17.90 11.55
C ILE A 63 -1.63 -18.17 11.53
N ASN A 64 -1.20 -19.42 11.39
CA ASN A 64 0.22 -19.76 11.35
C ASN A 64 0.93 -19.10 10.16
N PHE A 65 0.31 -19.10 8.99
CA PHE A 65 0.82 -18.42 7.79
C PHE A 65 0.94 -16.90 8.01
N ALA A 66 -0.10 -16.27 8.55
CA ALA A 66 -0.11 -14.82 8.80
C ALA A 66 0.98 -14.42 9.82
N VAL A 67 1.11 -15.17 10.92
CA VAL A 67 2.14 -14.90 11.96
C VAL A 67 3.55 -15.04 11.39
N LYS A 68 3.83 -16.09 10.61
CA LYS A 68 5.13 -16.30 9.97
C LYS A 68 5.45 -15.18 8.98
N THR A 69 4.49 -14.82 8.13
CA THR A 69 4.65 -13.74 7.14
C THR A 69 4.91 -12.39 7.83
N LEU A 70 4.19 -12.06 8.91
CA LEU A 70 4.41 -10.84 9.68
C LEU A 70 5.77 -10.82 10.38
N LEU A 71 6.20 -11.93 10.99
CA LEU A 71 7.52 -12.05 11.62
C LEU A 71 8.64 -11.83 10.59
N LEU A 72 8.50 -12.41 9.40
CA LEU A 72 9.45 -12.25 8.30
C LEU A 72 9.50 -10.81 7.79
N THR A 73 8.34 -10.17 7.67
CA THR A 73 8.20 -8.78 7.22
C THR A 73 8.85 -7.81 8.20
N VAL A 74 8.63 -7.96 9.52
CA VAL A 74 9.27 -7.14 10.56
C VAL A 74 10.78 -7.37 10.63
N SER A 75 11.27 -8.56 10.26
CA SER A 75 12.71 -8.82 10.23
C SER A 75 13.41 -8.18 9.02
N PHE A 76 12.66 -7.87 7.96
CA PHE A 76 13.18 -7.32 6.70
C PHE A 76 13.00 -5.79 6.59
N LEU A 77 11.98 -5.24 7.24
CA LEU A 77 11.73 -3.80 7.36
C LEU A 77 12.69 -3.16 8.36
#